data_AF-A0A2R7LKR8-F1
#
_entry.id   AF-A0A2R7LKR8-F1
#
_cell.length_a   1.000
_cell.length_b   1.000
_cell.length_c   1.000
_cell.angle_alpha   90.00
_cell.angle_beta   90.00
_cell.angle_gamma   90.00
#
_symmetry.space_group_name_H-M   'P 1'
#
loop_
_entity.id
_entity.type
_entity.pdbx_description
1 polymer ?
#
loop_
_entity_poly.entity_id
_entity_poly.type
_entity_poly.pdbx_seq_one_letter_code
_entity_poly.pdbx_strand_id
1 'polypeptide(L)'
;MRPSYFVAASLAASVGLSPVLATAADIGTKAVRPAAATPPVQGLPPATGLSPASSEKVGCGAVLLILGKVADGYPDLFAKDPNGKAIQTVLSALGFKGRAMMDEGFVEGSALGLTPTQTYEAGVNQVLQLVKPAAGGKAEDLGREAGAALMQRCTGITGN
;
A
#
# COMPACT_ATOMS: atom_id res chain seq x y z
N MET A 1 60.44 -16.74 12.11
CA MET A 1 59.13 -16.17 12.50
C MET A 1 58.15 -16.44 11.35
N ARG A 2 57.01 -17.07 11.64
CA ARG A 2 55.89 -17.39 10.71
C ARG A 2 54.79 -16.30 10.84
N PRO A 3 53.74 -16.21 9.99
CA PRO A 3 53.42 -16.98 8.78
C PRO A 3 52.96 -16.15 7.54
N SER A 4 52.86 -16.90 6.45
CA SER A 4 52.19 -16.74 5.15
C SER A 4 50.94 -15.83 5.05
N TYR A 5 50.79 -15.15 3.91
CA TYR A 5 49.50 -15.00 3.21
C TYR A 5 49.70 -15.00 1.69
N PHE A 6 49.20 -16.06 1.03
CA PHE A 6 48.86 -16.10 -0.38
C PHE A 6 47.43 -15.57 -0.53
N VAL A 7 47.20 -14.58 -1.39
CA VAL A 7 45.94 -14.43 -2.14
C VAL A 7 46.27 -13.88 -3.51
N ALA A 8 45.88 -14.64 -4.53
CA ALA A 8 45.90 -14.29 -5.94
C ALA A 8 44.52 -13.78 -6.39
N ALA A 9 44.50 -13.27 -7.63
CA ALA A 9 43.37 -13.16 -8.57
C ALA A 9 42.50 -11.88 -8.54
N SER A 10 42.98 -10.90 -9.32
CA SER A 10 42.32 -10.25 -10.47
C SER A 10 40.83 -10.49 -10.75
N LEU A 11 40.07 -9.39 -11.01
CA LEU A 11 39.34 -9.04 -12.25
C LEU A 11 38.39 -7.85 -11.94
N ALA A 12 38.61 -6.66 -12.53
CA ALA A 12 37.97 -6.16 -13.76
C ALA A 12 36.82 -5.14 -13.49
N ALA A 13 37.02 -3.93 -14.03
CA ALA A 13 36.08 -2.85 -14.41
C ALA A 13 34.63 -2.90 -13.89
N SER A 14 34.06 -1.83 -13.34
CA SER A 14 33.61 -0.66 -14.13
C SER A 14 33.14 0.51 -13.24
N VAL A 15 33.67 1.70 -13.55
CA VAL A 15 33.00 3.02 -13.62
C VAL A 15 32.07 3.45 -12.46
N GLY A 16 32.63 4.29 -11.57
CA GLY A 16 32.20 5.68 -11.41
C GLY A 16 30.86 5.97 -10.72
N LEU A 17 30.87 5.88 -9.39
CA LEU A 17 29.96 6.67 -8.53
C LEU A 17 30.30 8.16 -8.66
N SER A 18 29.28 9.00 -8.85
CA SER A 18 29.32 10.39 -8.39
C SER A 18 27.94 10.80 -7.86
N PRO A 19 27.85 11.37 -6.65
CA PRO A 19 26.62 11.90 -6.07
C PRO A 19 26.45 13.34 -6.54
N VAL A 20 25.27 13.72 -7.03
CA VAL A 20 24.93 15.14 -7.18
C VAL A 20 23.93 15.52 -6.11
N LEU A 21 24.44 16.38 -5.22
CA LEU A 21 23.73 17.08 -4.17
C LEU A 21 22.48 17.80 -4.68
N ALA A 22 21.51 17.87 -3.77
CA ALA A 22 20.42 18.82 -3.78
C ALA A 22 20.92 20.27 -3.93
N THR A 23 20.31 21.01 -4.85
CA THR A 23 20.21 22.47 -4.77
C THR A 23 18.74 22.83 -4.67
N ALA A 24 18.31 23.17 -3.46
CA ALA A 24 17.10 23.92 -3.23
C ALA A 24 17.39 25.40 -3.51
N ALA A 25 16.86 25.92 -4.61
CA ALA A 25 16.51 27.33 -4.81
C ALA A 25 15.94 27.49 -6.23
N ASP A 26 14.62 27.61 -6.36
CA ASP A 26 14.04 28.79 -7.02
C ASP A 26 12.52 28.85 -6.76
N ILE A 27 12.08 29.98 -6.22
CA ILE A 27 10.68 30.30 -5.97
C ILE A 27 10.18 30.99 -7.24
N GLY A 28 9.14 30.41 -7.86
CA GLY A 28 8.23 31.16 -8.70
C GLY A 28 8.35 30.89 -10.19
N THR A 29 7.53 29.97 -10.69
CA THR A 29 6.56 30.24 -11.76
C THR A 29 5.65 29.03 -11.92
N LYS A 30 4.35 29.34 -12.01
CA LYS A 30 3.25 28.40 -12.13
C LYS A 30 3.32 27.67 -13.48
N ALA A 31 4.03 26.55 -13.54
CA ALA A 31 3.92 25.60 -14.64
C ALA A 31 2.96 24.49 -14.21
N VAL A 32 1.71 24.57 -14.67
CA VAL A 32 0.78 23.43 -14.61
C VAL A 32 1.37 22.36 -15.53
N ARG A 33 2.06 21.40 -14.93
CA ARG A 33 2.51 20.20 -15.62
C ARG A 33 1.26 19.48 -16.14
N PRO A 34 1.18 19.11 -17.43
CA PRO A 34 0.09 18.27 -17.91
C PRO A 34 0.04 17.03 -17.03
N ALA A 35 -1.13 16.71 -16.48
CA ALA A 35 -1.34 15.47 -15.77
C ALA A 35 -0.95 14.34 -16.73
N ALA A 36 0.13 13.64 -16.38
CA ALA A 36 0.49 12.41 -17.09
C ALA A 36 -0.73 11.51 -17.02
N ALA A 37 -1.23 11.09 -18.19
CA ALA A 37 -2.29 10.10 -18.27
C ALA A 37 -1.86 8.91 -17.41
N THR A 38 -2.66 8.62 -16.38
CA THR A 38 -2.44 7.47 -15.52
C THR A 38 -2.40 6.25 -16.44
N PRO A 39 -1.27 5.52 -16.54
CA PRO A 39 -1.25 4.31 -17.35
C PRO A 39 -2.35 3.38 -16.85
N PRO A 40 -3.01 2.62 -17.74
CA PRO A 40 -3.95 1.60 -17.29
C PRO A 40 -3.23 0.75 -16.26
N VAL A 41 -3.89 0.48 -15.13
CA VAL A 41 -3.40 -0.45 -14.12
C VAL A 41 -3.27 -1.79 -14.82
N GLN A 42 -2.10 -2.07 -15.39
CA GLN A 42 -1.75 -3.39 -15.88
C GLN A 42 -1.86 -4.28 -14.66
N GLY A 43 -2.79 -5.24 -14.71
CA GLY A 43 -3.00 -6.17 -13.62
C GLY A 43 -1.66 -6.72 -13.20
N LEU A 44 -1.28 -6.47 -11.95
CA LEU A 44 0.00 -6.94 -11.44
C LEU A 44 0.04 -8.46 -11.59
N PRO A 45 1.20 -9.03 -11.97
CA PRO A 45 1.32 -10.47 -12.14
C PRO A 45 0.82 -11.17 -10.87
N PRO A 46 0.03 -12.26 -10.99
CA PRO A 46 -0.43 -12.97 -9.82
C PRO A 46 0.79 -13.40 -9.02
N ALA A 47 0.88 -12.94 -7.77
CA ALA A 47 1.93 -13.40 -6.86
C ALA A 47 1.71 -14.90 -6.66
N THR A 48 2.49 -15.67 -7.39
CA THR A 48 2.37 -17.11 -7.44
C THR A 48 2.94 -17.63 -6.12
N GLY A 49 2.07 -18.05 -5.20
CA GLY A 49 2.48 -18.66 -3.94
C GLY A 49 1.63 -18.30 -2.73
N LEU A 50 1.10 -17.07 -2.64
CA LEU A 50 0.24 -16.67 -1.52
C LEU A 50 -1.15 -17.27 -1.66
N SER A 51 -1.70 -17.78 -0.54
CA SER A 51 -3.07 -18.27 -0.55
C SER A 51 -4.07 -17.12 -0.80
N PRO A 52 -5.27 -17.41 -1.34
CA PRO A 52 -6.33 -16.41 -1.45
C PRO A 52 -6.69 -15.76 -0.11
N ALA A 53 -6.63 -16.52 0.99
CA ALA A 53 -6.90 -16.00 2.32
C ALA A 53 -5.78 -15.04 2.81
N SER A 54 -4.52 -15.39 2.55
CA SER A 54 -3.35 -14.58 2.90
C SER A 54 -3.34 -13.26 2.12
N SER A 55 -3.58 -13.34 0.80
CA SER A 55 -3.68 -12.14 -0.04
C SER A 55 -4.86 -11.25 0.38
N GLU A 56 -6.02 -11.83 0.71
CA GLU A 56 -7.15 -11.07 1.24
C GLU A 56 -6.81 -10.39 2.58
N LYS A 57 -6.12 -11.07 3.52
CA LYS A 57 -5.64 -10.46 4.76
C LYS A 57 -4.72 -9.27 4.50
N VAL A 58 -3.76 -9.39 3.58
CA VAL A 58 -2.83 -8.31 3.26
C VAL A 58 -3.56 -7.14 2.62
N GLY A 59 -4.44 -7.40 1.65
CA GLY A 59 -5.20 -6.37 0.95
C GLY A 59 -6.16 -5.63 1.88
N CYS A 60 -6.96 -6.37 2.67
CA CYS A 60 -7.83 -5.76 3.66
C CYS A 60 -7.04 -5.07 4.77
N GLY A 61 -5.92 -5.65 5.17
CA GLY A 61 -5.00 -5.05 6.12
C GLY A 61 -4.50 -3.67 5.67
N ALA A 62 -4.13 -3.55 4.39
CA ALA A 62 -3.71 -2.29 3.79
C ALA A 62 -4.82 -1.24 3.80
N VAL A 63 -6.05 -1.61 3.42
CA VAL A 63 -7.21 -0.71 3.45
C VAL A 63 -7.47 -0.18 4.85
N LEU A 64 -7.55 -1.09 5.83
CA LEU A 64 -7.83 -0.71 7.22
C LEU A 64 -6.71 0.14 7.82
N LEU A 65 -5.45 -0.17 7.49
CA LEU A 65 -4.29 0.61 7.89
C LEU A 65 -4.37 2.05 7.36
N ILE A 66 -4.74 2.23 6.09
CA ILE A 66 -4.91 3.55 5.48
C ILE A 66 -6.00 4.34 6.21
N LEU A 67 -7.13 3.70 6.54
CA LEU A 67 -8.22 4.35 7.26
C LEU A 67 -7.80 4.84 8.65
N GLY A 68 -7.06 4.03 9.40
CA GLY A 68 -6.51 4.46 10.68
C GLY A 68 -5.49 5.59 10.54
N LYS A 69 -4.63 5.55 9.52
CA LYS A 69 -3.70 6.65 9.22
C LYS A 69 -4.43 7.95 8.85
N VAL A 70 -5.55 7.86 8.14
CA VAL A 70 -6.38 9.04 7.85
C VAL A 70 -7.02 9.58 9.13
N ALA A 71 -7.53 8.69 10.00
CA ALA A 71 -8.12 9.08 11.28
C ALA A 71 -7.12 9.76 12.22
N ASP A 72 -5.90 9.24 12.30
CA ASP A 72 -4.85 9.78 13.14
C ASP A 72 -4.22 11.04 12.55
N GLY A 73 -4.07 11.09 11.22
CA GLY A 73 -3.38 12.17 10.51
C GLY A 73 -4.24 13.40 10.19
N TYR A 74 -5.57 13.23 10.13
CA TYR A 74 -6.51 14.30 9.76
C TYR A 74 -7.68 14.40 10.75
N PRO A 75 -7.42 14.73 12.03
CA PRO A 75 -8.46 14.82 13.06
C PRO A 75 -9.54 15.87 12.72
N ASP A 76 -9.19 16.91 11.96
CA ASP A 76 -10.11 17.98 11.57
C ASP A 76 -11.26 17.50 10.68
N LEU A 77 -11.10 16.37 9.98
CA LEU A 77 -12.17 15.76 9.18
C LEU A 77 -13.33 15.27 10.05
N PHE A 78 -13.05 14.98 11.33
CA PHE A 78 -14.02 14.44 12.27
C PHE A 78 -14.54 15.50 13.24
N ALA A 79 -13.87 16.64 13.38
CA ALA A 79 -14.20 17.67 14.37
C ALA A 79 -15.59 18.29 14.20
N LYS A 80 -16.17 18.24 13.00
CA LYS A 80 -17.48 18.82 12.68
C LYS A 80 -18.66 17.86 12.87
N ASP A 81 -18.38 16.57 13.07
CA ASP A 81 -19.42 15.57 13.27
C ASP A 81 -19.64 15.33 14.77
N PRO A 82 -20.89 15.32 15.28
CA PRO A 82 -21.16 15.05 16.69
C PRO A 82 -20.65 13.67 17.14
N ASN A 83 -20.52 12.70 16.24
CA ASN A 83 -19.94 11.37 16.46
C ASN A 83 -18.49 11.26 16.00
N GLY A 84 -17.88 12.35 15.55
CA GLY A 84 -16.57 12.34 14.90
C GLY A 84 -15.47 11.71 15.73
N LYS A 85 -15.43 11.97 17.04
CA LYS A 85 -14.48 11.32 17.97
C LYS A 85 -14.65 9.79 18.01
N ALA A 86 -15.89 9.30 18.01
CA ALA A 86 -16.17 7.87 18.00
C ALA A 86 -15.78 7.25 16.66
N ILE A 87 -16.13 7.89 15.54
CA ILE A 87 -15.74 7.47 14.19
C ILE A 87 -14.23 7.41 14.05
N GLN A 88 -13.53 8.47 14.49
CA GLN A 88 -12.07 8.55 14.50
C GLN A 88 -11.47 7.38 15.29
N THR A 89 -11.98 7.13 16.50
CA THR A 89 -11.50 6.03 17.35
C THR A 89 -11.70 4.66 16.68
N VAL A 90 -12.85 4.44 16.06
CA VAL A 90 -13.14 3.19 15.32
C VAL A 90 -12.17 3.04 14.15
N LEU A 91 -11.96 4.10 13.36
CA LEU A 91 -11.03 4.06 12.23
C LEU A 91 -9.57 3.83 12.67
N SER A 92 -9.12 4.46 13.75
CA SER A 92 -7.79 4.20 14.34
C SER A 92 -7.65 2.74 14.80
N ALA A 93 -8.69 2.18 15.43
CA ALA A 93 -8.72 0.77 15.83
C ALA A 93 -8.67 -0.17 14.61
N LEU A 94 -9.39 0.16 13.53
CA LEU A 94 -9.26 -0.54 12.25
C LEU A 94 -7.83 -0.45 11.72
N GLY A 95 -7.15 0.68 11.87
CA GLY A 95 -5.74 0.85 11.54
C GLY A 95 -4.82 -0.15 12.23
N PHE A 96 -5.01 -0.34 13.53
CA PHE A 96 -4.26 -1.32 14.31
C PHE A 96 -4.54 -2.76 13.84
N LYS A 97 -5.82 -3.09 13.62
CA LYS A 97 -6.24 -4.38 13.07
C LYS A 97 -5.62 -4.62 11.70
N GLY A 98 -5.59 -3.58 10.85
CA GLY A 98 -5.04 -3.65 9.51
C GLY A 98 -3.54 -3.97 9.51
N ARG A 99 -2.78 -3.35 10.41
CA ARG A 99 -1.37 -3.68 10.62
C ARG A 99 -1.17 -5.14 11.01
N ALA A 100 -1.92 -5.65 11.98
CA ALA A 100 -1.82 -7.03 12.41
C ALA A 100 -2.10 -8.02 11.26
N MET A 101 -3.13 -7.76 10.44
CA MET A 101 -3.43 -8.58 9.26
C MET A 101 -2.29 -8.56 8.22
N MET A 102 -1.68 -7.39 7.98
CA MET A 102 -0.55 -7.27 7.07
C MET A 102 0.68 -8.00 7.60
N ASP A 103 0.96 -7.89 8.91
CA ASP A 103 2.10 -8.57 9.54
C ASP A 103 1.95 -10.09 9.43
N GLU A 104 0.77 -10.64 9.70
CA GLU A 104 0.47 -12.07 9.48
C GLU A 104 0.70 -12.48 8.01
N GLY A 105 0.16 -11.70 7.07
CA GLY A 105 0.31 -11.99 5.64
C GLY A 105 1.76 -11.87 5.16
N PHE A 106 2.56 -10.97 5.72
CA PHE A 106 3.99 -10.87 5.44
C PHE A 106 4.80 -12.02 6.04
N VAL A 107 4.43 -12.51 7.23
CA VAL A 107 5.03 -13.71 7.80
C VAL A 107 4.77 -14.91 6.87
N GLU A 108 3.53 -15.11 6.42
CA GLU A 108 3.19 -16.16 5.47
C GLU A 108 3.91 -15.98 4.11
N GLY A 109 3.96 -14.76 3.57
CA GLY A 109 4.70 -14.46 2.35
C GLY A 109 6.20 -14.74 2.47
N SER A 110 6.80 -14.40 3.61
CA SER A 110 8.22 -14.63 3.88
C SER A 110 8.56 -16.11 3.98
N ALA A 111 7.66 -16.93 4.55
CA ALA A 111 7.80 -18.39 4.60
C ALA A 111 7.80 -19.03 3.19
N LEU A 112 7.23 -18.33 2.20
CA LEU A 112 7.18 -18.72 0.80
C LEU A 112 8.33 -18.09 -0.03
N GLY A 113 9.24 -17.36 0.61
CA GLY A 113 10.34 -16.67 -0.06
C GLY A 113 9.93 -15.40 -0.83
N LEU A 114 8.73 -14.87 -0.58
CA LEU A 114 8.24 -13.64 -1.21
C LEU A 114 8.76 -12.41 -0.47
N THR A 115 9.02 -11.35 -1.23
CA THR A 115 9.34 -10.03 -0.67
C THR A 115 8.08 -9.34 -0.14
N PRO A 116 8.21 -8.40 0.83
CA PRO A 116 7.06 -7.64 1.32
C PRO A 116 6.29 -6.91 0.21
N THR A 117 7.01 -6.40 -0.79
CA THR A 117 6.39 -5.75 -1.96
C THR A 117 5.54 -6.72 -2.75
N GLN A 118 6.06 -7.91 -3.07
CA GLN A 118 5.30 -8.94 -3.79
C GLN A 118 4.05 -9.37 -2.99
N THR A 119 4.17 -9.52 -1.68
CA THR A 119 3.05 -9.88 -0.81
C THR A 119 1.99 -8.77 -0.75
N TYR A 120 2.42 -7.52 -0.67
CA TYR A 120 1.53 -6.36 -0.71
C TYR A 120 0.78 -6.25 -2.04
N GLU A 121 1.50 -6.36 -3.15
CA GLU A 121 0.95 -6.31 -4.51
C GLU A 121 -0.07 -7.43 -4.74
N ALA A 122 0.23 -8.65 -4.27
CA ALA A 122 -0.71 -9.76 -4.27
C ALA A 122 -2.02 -9.40 -3.58
N GLY A 123 -1.93 -8.83 -2.37
CA GLY A 123 -3.09 -8.52 -1.56
C GLY A 123 -3.93 -7.38 -2.12
N VAL A 124 -3.29 -6.32 -2.60
CA VAL A 124 -4.00 -5.20 -3.25
C VAL A 124 -4.67 -5.67 -4.54
N ASN A 125 -4.00 -6.47 -5.36
CA ASN A 125 -4.60 -7.01 -6.59
C ASN A 125 -5.82 -7.89 -6.27
N GLN A 126 -5.72 -8.75 -5.25
CA GLN A 126 -6.83 -9.58 -4.80
C GLN A 126 -8.04 -8.75 -4.40
N VAL A 127 -7.85 -7.68 -3.62
CA VAL A 127 -8.94 -6.82 -3.18
C VAL A 127 -9.53 -5.98 -4.32
N LEU A 128 -8.69 -5.46 -5.23
CA LEU A 128 -9.16 -4.71 -6.41
C LEU A 128 -10.00 -5.56 -7.36
N GLN A 129 -9.68 -6.85 -7.50
CA GLN A 129 -10.49 -7.77 -8.32
C GLN A 129 -11.88 -8.02 -7.73
N LEU A 130 -12.01 -7.94 -6.40
CA LEU A 130 -13.27 -8.12 -5.69
C LEU A 130 -14.16 -6.87 -5.73
N VAL A 131 -13.56 -5.69 -5.92
CA VAL A 131 -14.25 -4.41 -5.93
C VAL A 131 -14.19 -3.80 -7.33
N LYS A 132 -14.76 -4.49 -8.32
CA LYS A 132 -14.96 -3.95 -9.66
C LYS A 132 -16.27 -3.15 -9.70
N PRO A 133 -16.24 -1.82 -9.83
CA PRO A 133 -17.46 -1.03 -9.92
C PRO A 133 -18.26 -1.41 -11.17
N ALA A 134 -19.59 -1.37 -11.07
CA ALA A 134 -20.48 -1.57 -12.20
C ALA A 134 -20.21 -0.52 -13.29
N ALA A 135 -20.30 -0.93 -14.57
CA ALA A 135 -20.05 -0.02 -15.68
C ALA A 135 -21.22 0.96 -15.86
N GLY A 136 -20.91 2.26 -15.90
CA GLY A 136 -21.89 3.32 -16.15
C GLY A 136 -22.42 3.96 -14.86
N GLY A 137 -21.79 5.05 -14.44
CA GLY A 137 -22.16 5.82 -13.25
C GLY A 137 -21.22 7.02 -13.08
N LYS A 138 -21.57 7.97 -12.19
CA LYS A 138 -20.63 9.04 -11.81
C LYS A 138 -19.50 8.44 -10.97
N ALA A 139 -18.29 8.98 -11.12
CA ALA A 139 -17.11 8.47 -10.44
C ALA A 139 -17.27 8.49 -8.90
N GLU A 140 -17.97 9.50 -8.36
CA GLU A 140 -18.25 9.58 -6.92
C GLU A 140 -19.17 8.47 -6.43
N ASP A 141 -20.22 8.15 -7.18
CA ASP A 141 -21.19 7.11 -6.82
C ASP A 141 -20.54 5.72 -6.90
N LEU A 142 -19.78 5.47 -7.98
CA LEU A 142 -19.02 4.23 -8.16
C LEU A 142 -17.94 4.09 -7.08
N GLY A 143 -17.25 5.18 -6.73
CA GLY A 143 -16.27 5.19 -5.65
C GLY A 143 -16.89 4.94 -4.28
N ARG A 144 -18.09 5.46 -4.04
CA ARG A 144 -18.84 5.24 -2.79
C ARG A 144 -19.31 3.79 -2.66
N GLU A 145 -19.86 3.22 -3.74
CA GLU A 145 -20.29 1.82 -3.79
C GLU A 145 -19.10 0.87 -3.61
N ALA A 146 -18.01 1.12 -4.34
CA ALA A 146 -16.76 0.38 -4.20
C ALA A 146 -16.22 0.47 -2.77
N GLY A 147 -16.19 1.67 -2.18
CA GLY A 147 -15.76 1.89 -0.80
C GLY A 147 -16.64 1.14 0.21
N ALA A 148 -17.96 1.13 0.03
CA ALA A 148 -18.87 0.40 0.90
C ALA A 148 -18.66 -1.13 0.80
N ALA A 149 -18.53 -1.67 -0.41
CA ALA A 149 -18.25 -3.08 -0.63
C ALA A 149 -16.91 -3.52 -0.02
N LEU A 150 -15.87 -2.68 -0.18
CA LEU A 150 -14.55 -2.87 0.41
C LEU A 150 -14.63 -2.90 1.95
N MET A 151 -15.35 -1.94 2.53
CA MET A 151 -15.54 -1.87 3.98
C MET A 151 -16.28 -3.07 4.52
N GLN A 152 -17.39 -3.46 3.89
CA GLN A 152 -18.14 -4.67 4.27
C GLN A 152 -17.26 -5.90 4.22
N ARG A 153 -16.47 -6.06 3.15
CA ARG A 153 -15.59 -7.21 2.97
C ARG A 153 -14.48 -7.27 4.02
N CYS A 154 -13.81 -6.15 4.27
CA CYS A 154 -12.62 -6.12 5.12
C CYS A 154 -12.92 -5.98 6.62
N THR A 155 -14.08 -5.45 6.99
CA THR A 155 -14.49 -5.28 8.39
C THR A 155 -15.53 -6.29 8.85
N GLY A 156 -16.32 -6.85 7.93
CA GLY A 156 -17.51 -7.63 8.26
C GLY A 156 -18.69 -6.78 8.75
N ILE A 157 -18.58 -5.46 8.73
CA ILE A 157 -19.65 -4.55 9.13
C ILE A 157 -20.61 -4.39 7.96
N THR A 158 -21.73 -5.10 8.00
CA THR A 158 -22.84 -4.88 7.06
C THR A 158 -23.56 -3.60 7.44
N GLY A 159 -23.78 -2.70 6.47
CA GLY A 159 -24.63 -1.54 6.70
C GLY A 159 -26.07 -1.99 6.88
N ASN A 160 -26.67 -1.67 8.03
CA ASN A 160 -28.12 -1.76 8.23
C ASN A 160 -28.83 -0.64 7.48
#